data_AF-A0A954YQL7-F1
#
_entry.id   AF-A0A954YQL7-F1
#
_cell.length_a   1.000
_cell.length_b   1.000
_cell.length_c   1.000
_cell.angle_alpha   90.00
_cell.angle_beta   90.00
_cell.angle_gamma   90.00
#
_symmetry.space_group_name_H-M   'P 1'
#
loop_
_entity.id
_entity.type
_entity.pdbx_description
1 polymer ?
#
loop_
_entity_poly.entity_id
_entity_poly.type
_entity_poly.pdbx_seq_one_letter_code
_entity_poly.pdbx_strand_id
1 'polypeptide(L)' 'MSAPIAAQGKILNRLFERNEMNPAQLRSIKIESELTGQPVVNILVQRDIISDSEVAQIFAEHYGIRFLDL' A
#
# COMPACT_ATOMS: atom_id res chain seq x y z
N MET A 1 8.20 13.58 10.70
CA MET A 1 8.46 12.57 9.66
C MET A 1 7.19 11.77 9.47
N SER A 2 6.62 11.81 8.27
CA SER A 2 5.26 11.41 7.95
C SER A 2 5.09 9.89 8.09
N ALA A 3 4.34 9.48 9.12
CA ALA A 3 3.84 8.12 9.36
C ALA A 3 3.47 7.29 8.08
N PRO A 4 2.87 7.87 7.02
CA PRO A 4 2.47 7.10 5.83
C PRO A 4 3.58 6.34 5.08
N ILE A 5 4.83 6.82 5.11
CA ILE A 5 5.90 6.28 4.25
C ILE A 5 6.39 4.91 4.76
N ALA A 6 6.46 4.72 6.08
CA ALA A 6 6.95 3.47 6.68
C ALA A 6 5.94 2.32 6.51
N ALA A 7 4.64 2.61 6.60
CA ALA A 7 3.58 1.66 6.35
C ALA A 7 3.50 1.24 4.87
N GLN A 8 3.75 2.17 3.95
CA GLN A 8 3.82 1.89 2.51
C GLN A 8 4.87 0.79 2.18
N GLY A 9 6.03 0.81 2.84
CA GLY A 9 7.04 -0.24 2.65
C GLY A 9 6.53 -1.64 3.03
N LYS A 10 5.77 -1.75 4.13
CA LYS A 10 5.16 -3.04 4.54
C LYS A 10 4.08 -3.51 3.56
N ILE A 11 3.26 -2.59 3.04
CA ILE A 11 2.23 -2.90 2.05
C ILE A 11 2.88 -3.51 0.80
N LEU A 12 3.91 -2.85 0.26
CA LEU A 12 4.60 -3.32 -0.93
C LEU A 12 5.25 -4.69 -0.70
N ASN A 13 5.92 -4.90 0.43
CA ASN A 13 6.54 -6.19 0.75
C ASN A 13 5.51 -7.33 0.79
N ARG A 14 4.34 -7.10 1.42
CA ARG A 14 3.27 -8.10 1.48
C ARG A 14 2.74 -8.46 0.09
N LEU A 15 2.58 -7.46 -0.78
CA LEU A 15 2.14 -7.69 -2.17
C LEU A 15 3.18 -8.47 -3.00
N PHE A 16 4.48 -8.23 -2.77
CA PHE A 16 5.54 -9.04 -3.39
C PHE A 16 5.57 -10.48 -2.85
N GLU A 17 5.42 -10.67 -1.54
CA GLU A 17 5.40 -11.99 -0.91
C GLU A 17 4.24 -12.86 -1.43
N ARG A 18 3.09 -12.24 -1.73
CA ARG A 18 1.90 -12.91 -2.30
C ARG A 18 1.94 -13.09 -3.81
N ASN A 19 2.98 -12.60 -4.50
CA ASN A 19 3.05 -12.52 -5.97
C ASN A 19 1.88 -11.73 -6.61
N GLU A 20 1.23 -10.85 -5.86
CA GLU A 20 0.16 -9.97 -6.34
C GLU A 20 0.74 -8.73 -7.04
N MET A 21 2.05 -8.49 -6.89
CA MET A 21 2.76 -7.39 -7.53
C MET A 21 4.12 -7.83 -8.05
N ASN A 22 4.44 -7.39 -9.27
CA ASN A 22 5.76 -7.54 -9.86
C ASN A 22 6.51 -6.18 -9.96
N PRO A 23 7.84 -6.20 -10.16
CA PRO A 23 8.63 -4.97 -10.22
C PRO A 23 8.25 -4.02 -11.36
N ALA A 24 7.70 -4.53 -12.47
CA ALA A 24 7.26 -3.69 -13.58
C ALA A 24 5.97 -2.93 -13.25
N GLN A 25 5.01 -3.60 -12.60
CA GLN A 25 3.78 -2.98 -12.07
C GLN A 25 4.12 -1.90 -11.05
N LEU A 26 5.01 -2.18 -10.09
CA LEU A 26 5.44 -1.18 -9.11
C LEU A 26 6.06 0.05 -9.77
N ARG A 27 6.90 -0.14 -10.80
CA ARG A 27 7.46 0.99 -11.57
C ARG A 27 6.36 1.82 -12.23
N SER A 28 5.39 1.18 -12.88
CA SER A 28 4.24 1.87 -13.48
C SER A 28 3.46 2.69 -12.45
N ILE A 29 3.20 2.12 -11.28
CA ILE A 29 2.44 2.78 -10.21
C ILE A 29 3.23 3.95 -9.62
N LYS A 30 4.56 3.84 -9.48
CA LYS A 30 5.42 4.95 -9.04
C LYS A 30 5.40 6.11 -10.03
N ILE A 31 5.49 5.82 -11.33
CA ILE A 31 5.40 6.86 -12.36
C ILE A 31 4.04 7.57 -12.29
N GLU A 32 2.96 6.82 -12.14
CA GLU A 32 1.62 7.40 -11.98
C GLU A 32 1.48 8.24 -10.70
N SER A 33 2.07 7.79 -9.60
CA SER A 33 2.14 8.55 -8.33
C SER A 33 2.84 9.89 -8.52
N GLU A 34 3.95 9.91 -9.26
CA GLU A 34 4.69 11.13 -9.59
C GLU A 34 3.90 12.06 -10.52
N LEU A 35 3.22 11.50 -11.53
CA LEU A 35 2.44 12.28 -12.50
C LEU A 35 1.16 12.88 -11.91
N THR A 36 0.51 12.16 -11.00
CA THR A 36 -0.79 12.56 -10.41
C THR A 36 -0.64 13.25 -9.06
N GLY A 37 0.53 13.13 -8.43
CA GLY A 37 0.76 13.55 -7.04
C GLY A 37 0.04 12.68 -6.01
N GLN A 38 -0.61 11.58 -6.41
CA GLN A 38 -1.31 10.69 -5.50
C GLN A 38 -0.33 9.73 -4.81
N PRO A 39 -0.54 9.38 -3.53
CA PRO A 39 0.24 8.33 -2.88
C PRO A 39 0.12 7.00 -3.59
N VAL A 40 1.22 6.24 -3.68
CA VAL A 40 1.24 4.89 -4.26
C VAL A 40 0.12 4.02 -3.69
N VAL A 41 -0.09 4.03 -2.38
CA VAL A 41 -1.14 3.22 -1.71
C VAL A 41 -2.53 3.54 -2.26
N ASN A 42 -2.85 4.80 -2.54
CA ASN A 42 -4.15 5.19 -3.10
C ASN A 42 -4.34 4.62 -4.50
N ILE A 43 -3.28 4.63 -5.32
CA ILE A 43 -3.31 4.06 -6.68
C ILE A 43 -3.48 2.53 -6.60
N LEU A 44 -2.88 1.87 -5.61
CA LEU A 44 -3.06 0.43 -5.39
C LEU A 44 -4.51 0.09 -5.07
N VAL A 45 -5.15 0.88 -4.20
CA VAL A 45 -6.56 0.72 -3.85
C VAL A 45 -7.47 0.99 -5.05
N GLN A 46 -7.24 2.09 -5.79
CA GLN A 46 -8.03 2.44 -6.98
C GLN A 46 -7.96 1.39 -8.09
N ARG A 47 -6.88 0.61 -8.15
CA ARG A 47 -6.69 -0.48 -9.12
C ARG A 47 -7.12 -1.84 -8.59
N ASP A 48 -7.77 -1.89 -7.43
CA ASP A 48 -8.19 -3.11 -6.74
C ASP A 48 -7.03 -4.11 -6.52
N ILE A 49 -5.79 -3.62 -6.40
CA ILE A 49 -4.61 -4.45 -6.10
C ILE A 49 -4.55 -4.78 -4.61
N ILE A 50 -5.05 -3.86 -3.77
CA ILE A 50 -5.19 -4.05 -2.33
C ILE A 50 -6.48 -3.40 -1.87
N SER A 51 -7.19 -4.04 -0.94
CA SER A 51 -8.41 -3.47 -0.36
C SER A 51 -8.10 -2.41 0.71
N ASP A 52 -9.01 -1.45 0.91
CA ASP A 52 -8.91 -0.49 2.03
C ASP A 52 -8.81 -1.19 3.39
N SER A 53 -9.53 -2.29 3.57
CA SER A 53 -9.48 -3.12 4.79
C SER A 53 -8.09 -3.71 5.01
N GLU A 54 -7.44 -4.22 3.97
CA GLU A 54 -6.07 -4.75 4.09
C GLU A 54 -5.05 -3.65 4.34
N VAL A 55 -5.19 -2.50 3.69
CA VAL A 55 -4.35 -1.34 3.99
C VAL A 55 -4.47 -1.00 5.48
N ALA A 56 -5.69 -0.82 5.97
CA ALA A 56 -5.94 -0.49 7.37
C ALA A 56 -5.40 -1.56 8.34
N GLN A 57 -5.54 -2.85 8.00
CA GLN A 57 -4.96 -3.95 8.77
C GLN A 57 -3.43 -3.86 8.82
N ILE A 58 -2.76 -3.64 7.68
CA ILE A 58 -1.29 -3.53 7.61
C ILE A 58 -0.80 -2.31 8.40
N PHE A 59 -1.53 -1.20 8.33
CA PHE A 59 -1.27 -0.02 9.16
C PHE A 59 -1.39 -0.35 10.65
N ALA A 60 -2.46 -1.03 11.04
CA ALA A 60 -2.68 -1.41 12.43
C ALA A 60 -1.55 -2.32 12.96
N GLU A 61 -1.17 -3.34 12.19
CA GLU A 61 -0.03 -4.23 12.47
C GLU A 61 1.30 -3.46 12.52
N HIS A 62 1.48 -2.44 11.69
CA HIS A 62 2.69 -1.62 11.69
C HIS A 62 2.85 -0.81 12.98
N TYR A 63 1.76 -0.24 13.48
CA TYR A 63 1.76 0.59 14.69
C TYR A 63 1.50 -0.20 15.98
N GLY A 64 1.28 -1.51 15.89
CA GLY A 64 0.94 -2.35 17.05
C GLY A 64 -0.41 -2.00 17.67
N ILE A 65 -1.32 -1.40 16.88
CA ILE A 65 -2.67 -1.06 17.30
C ILE A 65 -3.65 -2.15 16.85
N ARG A 66 -4.75 -2.28 17.58
CA ARG A 66 -5.79 -3.25 17.25
C ARG A 66 -6.57 -2.78 16.02
N PHE A 67 -6.64 -3.63 15.00
CA PHE A 67 -7.57 -3.46 13.88
C PHE A 67 -9.00 -3.82 14.32
N LEU A 68 -9.97 -2.97 14.01
CA LEU A 68 -11.39 -3.20 14.23
C LEU A 68 -12.09 -3.03 12.89
N ASP A 69 -12.71 -4.11 12.42
CA ASP A 69 -13.58 -4.10 11.24
C ASP A 69 -15.02 -3.90 11.75
N LEU A 70 -15.68 -2.84 11.29
CA LEU A 70 -16.99 -2.35 11.79
C LEU A 70 -18.10 -2.59 10.78
#